data_AF-A0AB39SKW5-F1
#
_entry.id   AF-A0AB39SKW5-F1
#
_cell.length_a   1.000
_cell.length_b   1.000
_cell.length_c   1.000
_cell.angle_alpha   90.00
_cell.angle_beta   90.00
_cell.angle_gamma   90.00
#
_symmetry.space_group_name_H-M   'P 1'
#
loop_
_entity.id
_entity.type
_entity.pdbx_description
1 polymer ?
#
loop_
_entity_poly.entity_id
_entity_poly.type
_entity_poly.pdbx_seq_one_letter_code
_entity_poly.pdbx_strand_id
1 'polypeptide(L)'
;MAAKDQWARLVPKERSELLHTIADRLAQNTELLSRLESANTGKPLAVSRDDVGMTIDTFRFMAGPMRATTSMAAGDYAENRLSVILREPLGVIGVITPWNYPLLMAAWKIAPILAAGNTLVIKPSEQTPLTTLKFAELVADLLPPGVLNVVNGYGAVAGARLAEHPDVNMIALTGSVNSGRAVARTAADTLKRVHLELGGKAPVVIFSDADLAAPASSLRVAGFWNSGQECGAACRVLVHESVAERFVEQLVGEVRALVAGEPNSGENVEVGPMVSKAHFGRVTGYRDSFAVLRPSGRSRSESDDGDAERRGFWSGGAGWCVFLHPWRGAPRRLVAAEPGDAHTGRFCCSMYCLTTESGAPPTVPAK
;
A
#
# COMPACT_ATOMS: atom_id res chain seq x y z
N MET A 1 23.16 20.84 7.57
CA MET A 1 23.81 19.96 8.57
C MET A 1 23.39 20.30 10.01
N ALA A 2 23.27 21.56 10.42
CA ALA A 2 22.89 21.94 11.80
C ALA A 2 21.62 21.27 12.36
N ALA A 3 20.55 21.13 11.57
CA ALA A 3 19.28 20.53 12.03
C ALA A 3 19.42 19.04 12.42
N LYS A 4 20.23 18.27 11.69
CA LYS A 4 20.51 16.85 11.98
C LYS A 4 21.17 16.70 13.34
N ASP A 5 22.20 17.49 13.60
CA ASP A 5 23.00 17.36 14.82
C ASP A 5 22.22 17.82 16.04
N GLN A 6 21.40 18.87 15.92
CA GLN A 6 20.51 19.32 16.99
C GLN A 6 19.43 18.28 17.31
N TRP A 7 18.79 17.72 16.29
CA TRP A 7 17.74 16.72 16.45
C TRP A 7 18.26 15.40 17.05
N ALA A 8 19.42 14.95 16.59
CA ALA A 8 20.06 13.72 17.08
C ALA A 8 20.43 13.79 18.57
N ARG A 9 20.72 15.00 19.09
CA ARG A 9 21.10 15.23 20.50
C ARG A 9 19.94 15.22 21.48
N LEU A 10 18.70 15.38 21.00
CA LEU A 10 17.54 15.26 21.88
C LEU A 10 17.53 13.89 22.56
N VAL A 11 17.12 13.83 23.82
CA VAL A 11 16.98 12.53 24.49
C VAL A 11 15.72 11.81 23.98
N PRO A 12 15.64 10.48 24.05
CA PRO A 12 14.46 9.73 23.58
C PRO A 12 13.13 10.20 24.19
N LYS A 13 13.14 10.73 25.42
CA LYS A 13 11.95 11.31 26.06
C LYS A 13 11.39 12.50 25.26
N GLU A 14 12.23 13.45 24.87
CA GLU A 14 11.78 14.66 24.18
C GLU A 14 11.20 14.33 22.80
N ARG A 15 11.85 13.42 22.06
CA ARG A 15 11.33 12.95 20.77
C ARG A 15 10.00 12.20 20.91
N SER A 16 9.88 11.37 21.95
CA SER A 16 8.64 10.65 22.29
C SER A 16 7.47 11.60 22.56
N GLU A 17 7.69 12.64 23.37
CA GLU A 17 6.67 13.66 23.67
C GLU A 17 6.24 14.45 22.41
N LEU A 18 7.18 14.74 21.50
CA LEU A 18 6.87 15.36 20.21
C LEU A 18 6.04 14.45 19.30
N LEU A 19 6.31 13.14 19.26
CA LEU A 19 5.52 12.19 18.47
C LEU A 19 4.09 12.05 19.00
N HIS A 20 3.90 12.04 20.33
CA HIS A 20 2.57 12.13 20.92
C HIS A 20 1.86 13.44 20.54
N THR A 21 2.55 14.57 20.61
CA THR A 21 1.99 15.88 20.22
C THR A 21 1.58 15.91 18.73
N ILE A 22 2.39 15.32 17.85
CA ILE A 22 2.03 15.14 16.44
C ILE A 22 0.76 14.30 16.32
N ALA A 23 0.68 13.16 17.02
CA ALA A 23 -0.51 12.30 16.99
C ALA A 23 -1.78 13.06 17.43
N ASP A 24 -1.69 13.88 18.48
CA ASP A 24 -2.82 14.69 18.96
C ASP A 24 -3.23 15.78 17.95
N ARG A 25 -2.25 16.43 17.31
CA ARG A 25 -2.51 17.39 16.23
C ARG A 25 -3.23 16.74 15.05
N LEU A 26 -2.86 15.52 14.69
CA LEU A 26 -3.56 14.77 13.64
C LEU A 26 -4.97 14.36 14.08
N ALA A 27 -5.14 13.91 15.32
CA ALA A 27 -6.43 13.54 15.87
C ALA A 27 -7.44 14.71 15.84
N GLN A 28 -6.98 15.92 16.16
CA GLN A 28 -7.77 17.17 16.06
C GLN A 28 -8.19 17.51 14.62
N ASN A 29 -7.49 16.97 13.61
CA ASN A 29 -7.73 17.25 12.19
C ASN A 29 -8.20 16.02 11.41
N THR A 30 -8.72 14.98 12.09
CA THR A 30 -9.07 13.68 11.50
C THR A 30 -10.02 13.82 10.30
N GLU A 31 -11.12 14.59 10.45
CA GLU A 31 -12.11 14.73 9.39
C GLU A 31 -11.55 15.46 8.15
N LEU A 32 -10.74 16.51 8.38
CA LEU A 32 -10.06 17.24 7.31
C LEU A 32 -9.12 16.33 6.52
N LEU A 33 -8.28 15.59 7.23
CA LEU A 33 -7.32 14.65 6.62
C LEU A 33 -8.04 13.52 5.89
N SER A 34 -9.12 12.98 6.46
CA SER A 34 -9.88 11.87 5.86
C SER A 34 -10.57 12.31 4.57
N ARG A 35 -11.19 13.49 4.55
CA ARG A 35 -11.81 14.04 3.33
C ARG A 35 -10.78 14.36 2.27
N LEU A 36 -9.63 14.91 2.65
CA LEU A 36 -8.56 15.21 1.73
C LEU A 36 -7.95 13.93 1.13
N GLU A 37 -7.72 12.90 1.95
CA GLU A 37 -7.24 11.59 1.50
C GLU A 37 -8.23 10.96 0.52
N SER A 38 -9.52 10.95 0.87
CA SER A 38 -10.61 10.43 0.05
C SER A 38 -10.68 11.13 -1.31
N ALA A 39 -10.69 12.46 -1.32
CA ALA A 39 -10.77 13.26 -2.54
C ALA A 39 -9.55 13.08 -3.46
N ASN A 40 -8.36 12.97 -2.87
CA ASN A 40 -7.10 12.88 -3.60
C ASN A 40 -6.85 11.48 -4.17
N THR A 41 -7.27 10.43 -3.46
CA THR A 41 -7.03 9.03 -3.84
C THR A 41 -8.21 8.36 -4.54
N GLY A 42 -9.42 8.88 -4.33
CA GLY A 42 -10.66 8.26 -4.79
C GLY A 42 -11.17 7.13 -3.89
N LYS A 43 -10.60 6.92 -2.70
CA LYS A 43 -11.10 5.87 -1.78
C LYS A 43 -12.35 6.35 -1.03
N PRO A 44 -13.30 5.46 -0.69
CA PRO A 44 -14.46 5.83 0.13
C PRO A 44 -14.05 6.50 1.45
N LEU A 45 -14.88 7.42 1.96
CA LEU A 45 -14.56 8.18 3.16
C LEU A 45 -14.32 7.28 4.39
N ALA A 46 -15.06 6.16 4.52
CA ALA A 46 -14.87 5.20 5.59
C ALA A 46 -13.46 4.59 5.59
N VAL A 47 -12.96 4.20 4.41
CA VAL A 47 -11.59 3.69 4.22
C VAL A 47 -10.57 4.77 4.59
N SER A 48 -10.80 6.02 4.16
CA SER A 48 -9.90 7.13 4.51
C SER A 48 -9.84 7.40 6.01
N ARG A 49 -10.97 7.26 6.73
CA ARG A 49 -11.03 7.45 8.18
C ARG A 49 -10.22 6.38 8.91
N ASP A 50 -10.29 5.14 8.44
CA ASP A 50 -9.48 4.05 8.98
C ASP A 50 -7.98 4.31 8.76
N ASP A 51 -7.59 4.70 7.53
CA ASP A 51 -6.21 5.07 7.20
C ASP A 51 -5.64 6.20 8.08
N VAL A 52 -6.46 7.21 8.36
CA VAL A 52 -6.09 8.32 9.26
C VAL A 52 -6.02 7.86 10.71
N GLY A 53 -6.93 6.99 11.14
CA GLY A 53 -6.87 6.35 12.46
C GLY A 53 -5.57 5.58 12.67
N MET A 54 -5.21 4.72 11.72
CA MET A 54 -3.94 3.97 11.72
C MET A 54 -2.72 4.90 11.66
N THR A 55 -2.82 6.03 10.94
CA THR A 55 -1.78 7.05 10.91
C THR A 55 -1.52 7.62 12.32
N ILE A 56 -2.58 8.02 13.02
CA ILE A 56 -2.49 8.56 14.38
C ILE A 56 -1.88 7.51 15.33
N ASP A 57 -2.37 6.28 15.24
CA ASP A 57 -1.86 5.18 16.07
C ASP A 57 -0.38 4.89 15.80
N THR A 58 0.07 4.96 14.53
CA THR A 58 1.49 4.80 14.18
C THR A 58 2.38 5.78 14.95
N PHE A 59 2.00 7.06 15.02
CA PHE A 59 2.77 8.06 15.78
C PHE A 59 2.75 7.77 17.28
N ARG A 60 1.60 7.39 17.84
CA ARG A 60 1.47 7.03 19.26
C ARG A 60 2.31 5.81 19.61
N PHE A 61 2.22 4.77 18.79
CA PHE A 61 3.00 3.56 18.96
C PHE A 61 4.49 3.90 18.91
N MET A 62 4.97 4.60 17.87
CA MET A 62 6.40 4.87 17.71
C MET A 62 7.01 5.79 18.78
N ALA A 63 6.19 6.53 19.53
CA ALA A 63 6.64 7.30 20.70
C ALA A 63 7.14 6.41 21.85
N GLY A 64 6.69 5.15 21.94
CA GLY A 64 7.07 4.21 23.00
C GLY A 64 8.43 3.50 22.78
N PRO A 65 8.60 2.73 21.69
CA PRO A 65 9.74 1.83 21.47
C PRO A 65 11.11 2.50 21.62
N MET A 66 11.26 3.78 21.28
CA MET A 66 12.56 4.45 21.41
C MET A 66 13.02 4.60 22.86
N ARG A 67 12.09 4.65 23.82
CA ARG A 67 12.39 4.69 25.25
C ARG A 67 12.64 3.30 25.86
N ALA A 68 12.38 2.25 25.08
CA ALA A 68 12.48 0.86 25.50
C ALA A 68 13.49 0.07 24.63
N THR A 69 14.44 0.77 24.00
CA THR A 69 15.46 0.14 23.16
C THR A 69 16.33 -0.79 23.99
N THR A 70 16.40 -2.06 23.61
CA THR A 70 17.25 -3.06 24.25
C THR A 70 18.58 -3.22 23.51
N SER A 71 19.63 -3.52 24.27
CA SER A 71 20.95 -3.90 23.77
C SER A 71 21.47 -5.08 24.60
N MET A 72 22.51 -5.76 24.10
CA MET A 72 23.22 -6.72 24.93
C MET A 72 23.84 -5.99 26.12
N ALA A 73 23.91 -6.66 27.28
CA ALA A 73 24.50 -6.09 28.47
C ALA A 73 25.93 -5.61 28.18
N ALA A 74 26.26 -4.42 28.68
CA ALA A 74 27.65 -3.97 28.70
C ALA A 74 28.45 -4.85 29.67
N GLY A 75 29.71 -5.11 29.35
CA GLY A 75 30.58 -5.86 30.25
C GLY A 75 31.92 -6.24 29.67
N ASP A 76 32.73 -6.86 30.52
CA ASP A 76 34.05 -7.35 30.19
C ASP A 76 33.95 -8.77 29.66
N TYR A 77 33.72 -8.90 28.35
CA TYR A 77 33.67 -10.19 27.66
C TYR A 77 35.08 -10.75 27.36
N ALA A 78 36.10 -9.91 27.52
CA ALA A 78 37.51 -10.28 27.48
C ALA A 78 38.24 -9.49 28.57
N GLU A 79 39.32 -10.06 29.09
CA GLU A 79 40.09 -9.47 30.20
C GLU A 79 40.52 -8.03 29.87
N ASN A 80 40.22 -7.10 30.78
CA ASN A 80 40.52 -5.66 30.66
C ASN A 80 39.92 -4.99 29.40
N ARG A 81 38.75 -5.46 28.91
CA ARG A 81 38.07 -4.88 27.74
C ARG A 81 36.57 -4.71 27.95
N LEU A 82 36.14 -3.49 28.25
CA LEU A 82 34.72 -3.14 28.28
C LEU A 82 34.13 -3.16 26.85
N SER A 83 33.10 -3.96 26.65
CA SER A 83 32.31 -3.98 25.41
C SER A 83 30.94 -3.35 25.65
N VAL A 84 30.52 -2.47 24.74
CA VAL A 84 29.22 -1.80 24.74
C VAL A 84 28.61 -1.79 23.35
N ILE A 85 27.27 -1.86 23.26
CA ILE A 85 26.53 -1.72 21.99
C ILE A 85 25.62 -0.51 22.10
N LEU A 86 25.87 0.48 21.26
CA LEU A 86 25.05 1.69 21.14
C LEU A 86 24.22 1.65 19.86
N ARG A 87 23.03 2.28 19.90
CA ARG A 87 22.20 2.49 18.72
C ARG A 87 22.06 3.99 18.46
N GLU A 88 22.64 4.44 17.37
CA GLU A 88 22.72 5.85 16.99
C GLU A 88 21.95 6.13 15.69
N PRO A 89 21.44 7.36 15.51
CA PRO A 89 20.80 7.75 14.26
C PRO A 89 21.78 7.63 13.08
N LEU A 90 21.23 7.28 11.92
CA LEU A 90 21.93 7.26 10.64
C LEU A 90 22.27 8.66 10.13
N GLY A 91 21.32 9.59 10.26
CA GLY A 91 21.43 10.94 9.74
C GLY A 91 20.25 11.35 8.87
N VAL A 92 20.51 11.60 7.58
CA VAL A 92 19.47 12.05 6.63
C VAL A 92 18.89 10.84 5.91
N ILE A 93 17.57 10.71 5.93
CA ILE A 93 16.86 9.62 5.26
C ILE A 93 16.02 10.20 4.12
N GLY A 94 16.27 9.73 2.90
CA GLY A 94 15.42 10.02 1.75
C GLY A 94 14.23 9.08 1.72
N VAL A 95 13.03 9.62 1.60
CA VAL A 95 11.78 8.86 1.68
C VAL A 95 10.97 9.03 0.40
N ILE A 96 10.52 7.92 -0.17
CA ILE A 96 9.65 7.91 -1.36
C ILE A 96 8.41 7.07 -1.03
N THR A 97 7.23 7.69 -1.08
CA THR A 97 5.95 7.04 -0.73
C THR A 97 5.05 6.86 -1.96
N PRO A 98 4.23 5.80 -1.97
CA PRO A 98 3.34 5.46 -3.07
C PRO A 98 2.06 6.29 -2.99
N TRP A 99 1.14 6.04 -3.92
CA TRP A 99 -0.10 6.79 -4.05
C TRP A 99 -1.33 6.18 -3.35
N ASN A 100 -1.28 4.90 -2.98
CA ASN A 100 -2.47 4.14 -2.56
C ASN A 100 -2.87 4.41 -1.10
N TYR A 101 -1.91 4.65 -0.23
CA TYR A 101 -2.12 5.08 1.16
C TYR A 101 -1.20 6.27 1.48
N PRO A 102 -1.42 7.46 0.86
CA PRO A 102 -0.46 8.56 0.90
C PRO A 102 -0.02 8.96 2.31
N LEU A 103 -0.98 9.23 3.20
CA LEU A 103 -0.65 9.71 4.55
C LEU A 103 -0.13 8.58 5.44
N LEU A 104 -0.75 7.41 5.39
CA LEU A 104 -0.34 6.26 6.21
C LEU A 104 1.07 5.78 5.85
N MET A 105 1.42 5.69 4.56
CA MET A 105 2.77 5.32 4.14
C MET A 105 3.81 6.38 4.50
N ALA A 106 3.42 7.66 4.50
CA ALA A 106 4.25 8.72 5.03
C ALA A 106 4.48 8.53 6.53
N ALA A 107 3.42 8.29 7.31
CA ALA A 107 3.50 8.07 8.75
C ALA A 107 4.36 6.88 9.15
N TRP A 108 4.20 5.74 8.46
CA TRP A 108 5.02 4.52 8.66
C TRP A 108 6.52 4.76 8.48
N LYS A 109 6.92 5.82 7.76
CA LYS A 109 8.32 6.19 7.58
C LYS A 109 8.71 7.36 8.48
N ILE A 110 7.93 8.43 8.50
CA ILE A 110 8.19 9.65 9.30
C ILE A 110 8.32 9.30 10.78
N ALA A 111 7.34 8.58 11.35
CA ALA A 111 7.30 8.31 12.77
C ALA A 111 8.57 7.58 13.26
N PRO A 112 8.98 6.41 12.72
CA PRO A 112 10.19 5.75 13.18
C PRO A 112 11.49 6.51 12.86
N ILE A 113 11.55 7.24 11.76
CA ILE A 113 12.73 8.06 11.41
C ILE A 113 12.94 9.15 12.46
N LEU A 114 11.89 9.91 12.77
CA LEU A 114 11.94 10.96 13.77
C LEU A 114 12.24 10.37 15.15
N ALA A 115 11.57 9.27 15.52
CA ALA A 115 11.76 8.59 16.79
C ALA A 115 13.23 8.19 17.01
N ALA A 116 13.87 7.63 15.98
CA ALA A 116 15.26 7.20 16.01
C ALA A 116 16.28 8.35 15.98
N GLY A 117 15.84 9.62 15.92
CA GLY A 117 16.73 10.79 15.92
C GLY A 117 17.29 11.14 14.54
N ASN A 118 16.67 10.66 13.46
CA ASN A 118 17.05 11.00 12.08
C ASN A 118 16.25 12.20 11.56
N THR A 119 16.78 12.80 10.51
CA THR A 119 16.06 13.81 9.71
C THR A 119 15.67 13.20 8.37
N LEU A 120 14.70 13.80 7.69
CA LEU A 120 14.26 13.28 6.40
C LEU A 120 13.88 14.32 5.37
N VAL A 121 13.98 13.87 4.12
CA VAL A 121 13.39 14.50 2.94
C VAL A 121 12.42 13.49 2.33
N ILE A 122 11.12 13.81 2.34
CA ILE A 122 10.07 12.94 1.80
C ILE A 122 9.55 13.46 0.47
N LYS A 123 9.47 12.57 -0.53
CA LYS A 123 8.81 12.79 -1.81
C LYS A 123 7.55 11.93 -1.90
N PRO A 124 6.35 12.49 -1.66
CA PRO A 124 5.11 11.76 -1.90
C PRO A 124 4.89 11.52 -3.40
N SER A 125 4.11 10.50 -3.74
CA SER A 125 3.67 10.30 -5.12
C SER A 125 3.06 11.58 -5.68
N GLU A 126 3.44 11.93 -6.91
CA GLU A 126 2.91 13.07 -7.66
C GLU A 126 1.40 12.95 -7.92
N GLN A 127 0.85 11.73 -7.87
CA GLN A 127 -0.58 11.49 -8.08
C GLN A 127 -1.41 11.91 -6.87
N THR A 128 -0.86 11.78 -5.66
CA THR A 128 -1.61 11.94 -4.42
C THR A 128 -0.80 12.64 -3.31
N PRO A 129 -0.25 13.84 -3.54
CA PRO A 129 0.64 14.49 -2.57
C PRO A 129 -0.08 15.21 -1.42
N LEU A 130 -1.38 15.48 -1.55
CA LEU A 130 -2.07 16.52 -0.78
C LEU A 130 -2.07 16.30 0.73
N THR A 131 -2.29 15.08 1.21
CA THR A 131 -2.32 14.79 2.65
C THR A 131 -0.95 14.76 3.29
N THR A 132 0.10 14.35 2.57
CA THR A 132 1.48 14.50 3.05
C THR A 132 1.86 15.97 3.19
N LEU A 133 1.43 16.81 2.24
CA LEU A 133 1.63 18.26 2.32
C LEU A 133 0.86 18.87 3.48
N LYS A 134 -0.41 18.47 3.66
CA LYS A 134 -1.23 18.97 4.77
C LYS A 134 -0.69 18.51 6.12
N PHE A 135 -0.18 17.28 6.23
CA PHE A 135 0.54 16.81 7.41
C PHE A 135 1.72 17.73 7.73
N ALA A 136 2.56 18.03 6.74
CA ALA A 136 3.73 18.89 6.94
C ALA A 136 3.35 20.30 7.37
N GLU A 137 2.30 20.89 6.80
CA GLU A 137 1.73 22.17 7.24
C GLU A 137 1.27 22.11 8.70
N LEU A 138 0.52 21.06 9.06
CA LEU A 138 -0.05 20.89 10.39
C LEU A 138 0.99 20.66 11.48
N VAL A 139 2.23 20.24 11.16
CA VAL A 139 3.28 19.96 12.17
C VAL A 139 4.49 20.88 12.05
N ALA A 140 4.46 21.86 11.15
CA ALA A 140 5.59 22.73 10.84
C ALA A 140 6.10 23.51 12.06
N ASP A 141 5.20 23.90 12.97
CA ASP A 141 5.51 24.60 14.22
C ASP A 141 6.11 23.69 15.30
N LEU A 142 5.94 22.37 15.18
CA LEU A 142 6.36 21.39 16.19
C LEU A 142 7.80 20.90 15.99
N LEU A 143 8.33 21.01 14.78
CA LEU A 143 9.64 20.46 14.40
C LEU A 143 10.64 21.57 14.09
N PRO A 144 11.91 21.44 14.53
CA PRO A 144 12.95 22.37 14.11
C PRO A 144 13.09 22.41 12.58
N PRO A 145 13.35 23.59 11.98
CA PRO A 145 13.53 23.71 10.54
C PRO A 145 14.58 22.74 10.00
N GLY A 146 14.24 21.99 8.95
CA GLY A 146 15.12 21.01 8.31
C GLY A 146 15.06 19.59 8.87
N VAL A 147 14.31 19.33 9.95
CA VAL A 147 14.12 17.96 10.48
C VAL A 147 13.22 17.12 9.58
N LEU A 148 12.11 17.69 9.13
CA LEU A 148 11.20 17.12 8.15
C LEU A 148 11.13 18.08 6.96
N ASN A 149 11.43 17.59 5.76
CA ASN A 149 11.33 18.36 4.53
C ASN A 149 10.47 17.59 3.53
N VAL A 150 9.56 18.26 2.84
CA VAL A 150 8.73 17.64 1.79
C VAL A 150 9.12 18.25 0.45
N VAL A 151 9.33 17.39 -0.55
CA VAL A 151 9.63 17.81 -1.93
C VAL A 151 8.68 17.12 -2.91
N ASN A 152 8.11 17.88 -3.82
CA ASN A 152 7.24 17.36 -4.87
C ASN A 152 8.01 17.23 -6.19
N GLY A 153 7.56 16.30 -7.03
CA GLY A 153 8.12 16.08 -8.37
C GLY A 153 7.98 14.62 -8.78
N TYR A 154 8.19 14.32 -10.05
CA TYR A 154 8.08 12.96 -10.58
C TYR A 154 9.14 12.02 -10.00
N GLY A 155 8.79 10.74 -9.85
CA GLY A 155 9.73 9.73 -9.34
C GLY A 155 11.03 9.65 -10.15
N ALA A 156 10.96 9.74 -11.48
CA ALA A 156 12.12 9.69 -12.37
C ALA A 156 13.06 10.90 -12.25
N VAL A 157 12.62 12.00 -11.64
CA VAL A 157 13.41 13.23 -11.49
C VAL A 157 13.73 13.47 -10.02
N ALA A 158 12.72 13.83 -9.21
CA ALA A 158 12.91 14.15 -7.80
C ALA A 158 13.27 12.91 -6.97
N GLY A 159 12.63 11.76 -7.24
CA GLY A 159 12.91 10.51 -6.55
C GLY A 159 14.31 9.97 -6.86
N ALA A 160 14.69 9.96 -8.14
CA ALA A 160 16.03 9.57 -8.59
C ALA A 160 17.10 10.48 -7.97
N ARG A 161 16.92 11.80 -8.06
CA ARG A 161 17.88 12.75 -7.49
C ARG A 161 18.04 12.60 -5.98
N LEU A 162 16.95 12.33 -5.26
CA LEU A 162 16.99 12.06 -3.83
C LEU A 162 17.78 10.78 -3.51
N ALA A 163 17.61 9.72 -4.32
CA ALA A 163 18.33 8.46 -4.15
C ALA A 163 19.85 8.59 -4.42
N GLU A 164 20.24 9.43 -5.37
CA GLU A 164 21.63 9.68 -5.75
C GLU A 164 22.36 10.65 -4.80
N HIS A 165 21.64 11.40 -3.97
CA HIS A 165 22.24 12.50 -3.24
C HIS A 165 23.31 11.99 -2.23
N PRO A 166 24.55 12.53 -2.25
CA PRO A 166 25.65 12.01 -1.45
C PRO A 166 25.37 12.11 0.06
N ASP A 167 24.71 13.19 0.49
CA ASP A 167 24.41 13.43 1.91
C ASP A 167 23.26 12.60 2.48
N VAL A 168 22.56 11.80 1.66
CA VAL A 168 21.49 10.93 2.14
C VAL A 168 22.08 9.61 2.64
N ASN A 169 21.88 9.26 3.90
CA ASN A 169 22.49 8.07 4.52
C ASN A 169 21.68 6.77 4.24
N MET A 170 20.40 6.91 3.93
CA MET A 170 19.49 5.79 3.68
C MET A 170 18.33 6.20 2.78
N ILE A 171 17.87 5.29 1.92
CA ILE A 171 16.63 5.46 1.15
C ILE A 171 15.56 4.47 1.64
N ALA A 172 14.40 5.00 2.02
CA ALA A 172 13.21 4.22 2.34
C ALA A 172 12.15 4.42 1.24
N LEU A 173 11.89 3.37 0.46
CA LEU A 173 10.91 3.39 -0.62
C LEU A 173 9.78 2.40 -0.33
N THR A 174 8.54 2.84 -0.53
CA THR A 174 7.42 1.93 -0.77
C THR A 174 6.92 2.15 -2.19
N GLY A 175 6.84 1.10 -3.01
CA GLY A 175 6.46 1.26 -4.42
C GLY A 175 6.59 -0.01 -5.27
N SER A 176 6.81 0.17 -6.57
CA SER A 176 6.92 -0.97 -7.48
C SER A 176 8.25 -1.70 -7.36
N VAL A 177 8.29 -2.99 -7.71
CA VAL A 177 9.53 -3.78 -7.77
C VAL A 177 10.57 -3.13 -8.69
N ASN A 178 10.15 -2.55 -9.81
CA ASN A 178 11.05 -1.87 -10.75
C ASN A 178 11.69 -0.63 -10.11
N SER A 179 10.89 0.18 -9.41
CA SER A 179 11.38 1.35 -8.66
C SER A 179 12.33 0.92 -7.53
N GLY A 180 12.01 -0.16 -6.82
CA GLY A 180 12.88 -0.72 -5.78
C GLY A 180 14.23 -1.19 -6.31
N ARG A 181 14.24 -1.89 -7.46
CA ARG A 181 15.48 -2.30 -8.13
C ARG A 181 16.32 -1.10 -8.57
N ALA A 182 15.69 -0.05 -9.10
CA ALA A 182 16.39 1.18 -9.47
C ALA A 182 17.06 1.83 -8.25
N VAL A 183 16.31 2.02 -7.16
CA VAL A 183 16.84 2.58 -5.90
C VAL A 183 17.97 1.72 -5.34
N ALA A 184 17.82 0.39 -5.33
CA ALA A 184 18.86 -0.51 -4.82
C ALA A 184 20.17 -0.43 -5.63
N ARG A 185 20.08 -0.28 -6.96
CA ARG A 185 21.26 -0.09 -7.83
C ARG A 185 21.95 1.24 -7.51
N THR A 186 21.21 2.33 -7.50
CA THR A 186 21.74 3.66 -7.16
C THR A 186 22.36 3.71 -5.75
N ALA A 187 21.73 3.03 -4.78
CA ALA A 187 22.24 3.00 -3.41
C ALA A 187 23.60 2.28 -3.29
N ALA A 188 23.88 1.32 -4.19
CA ALA A 188 25.14 0.58 -4.19
C ALA A 188 26.35 1.49 -4.48
N ASP A 189 26.20 2.52 -5.30
CA ASP A 189 27.28 3.44 -5.69
C ASP A 189 27.88 4.21 -4.49
N THR A 190 27.10 4.36 -3.41
CA THR A 190 27.54 5.05 -2.19
C THR A 190 27.36 4.20 -0.94
N LEU A 191 27.08 2.90 -1.10
CA LEU A 191 26.83 1.94 -0.03
C LEU A 191 25.79 2.41 1.02
N LYS A 192 24.82 3.24 0.60
CA LYS A 192 23.78 3.72 1.51
C LYS A 192 22.75 2.64 1.79
N ARG A 193 22.16 2.68 2.99
CA ARG A 193 21.17 1.66 3.40
C ARG A 193 19.90 1.81 2.58
N VAL A 194 19.20 0.70 2.36
CA VAL A 194 17.88 0.70 1.71
C VAL A 194 16.85 -0.01 2.59
N HIS A 195 15.63 0.51 2.60
CA HIS A 195 14.45 -0.15 3.16
C HIS A 195 13.35 -0.11 2.10
N LEU A 196 12.96 -1.29 1.61
CA LEU A 196 12.14 -1.44 0.41
C LEU A 196 10.90 -2.28 0.73
N GLU A 197 9.73 -1.64 0.68
CA GLU A 197 8.44 -2.31 0.65
C GLU A 197 7.91 -2.30 -0.78
N LEU A 198 7.78 -3.49 -1.38
CA LEU A 198 7.55 -3.64 -2.82
C LEU A 198 6.23 -4.37 -3.09
N GLY A 199 5.94 -4.63 -4.38
CA GLY A 199 4.70 -5.28 -4.77
C GLY A 199 4.55 -6.71 -4.26
N GLY A 200 3.37 -7.03 -3.73
CA GLY A 200 2.95 -8.37 -3.35
C GLY A 200 1.95 -8.99 -4.32
N LYS A 201 1.72 -10.30 -4.17
CA LYS A 201 0.65 -11.05 -4.85
C LYS A 201 0.10 -12.11 -3.89
N ALA A 202 -0.57 -11.64 -2.84
CA ALA A 202 -0.93 -12.45 -1.68
C ALA A 202 -1.81 -13.65 -2.08
N PRO A 203 -1.36 -14.90 -1.81
CA PRO A 203 -2.20 -16.07 -2.02
C PRO A 203 -3.18 -16.25 -0.85
N VAL A 204 -4.39 -16.66 -1.17
CA VAL A 204 -5.37 -17.18 -0.20
C VAL A 204 -5.63 -18.64 -0.58
N VAL A 205 -5.41 -19.56 0.36
CA VAL A 205 -5.54 -21.01 0.11
C VAL A 205 -6.75 -21.55 0.85
N ILE A 206 -7.74 -22.04 0.12
CA ILE A 206 -8.99 -22.60 0.64
C ILE A 206 -8.93 -24.12 0.55
N PHE A 207 -8.80 -24.77 1.69
CA PHE A 207 -8.80 -26.23 1.80
C PHE A 207 -10.22 -26.82 1.72
N SER A 208 -10.31 -28.13 1.51
CA SER A 208 -11.59 -28.84 1.37
C SER A 208 -12.46 -28.83 2.62
N ASP A 209 -11.84 -28.65 3.78
CA ASP A 209 -12.45 -28.62 5.11
C ASP A 209 -12.69 -27.20 5.62
N ALA A 210 -12.40 -26.18 4.81
CA ALA A 210 -12.72 -24.81 5.16
C ALA A 210 -14.24 -24.62 5.25
N ASP A 211 -14.69 -23.92 6.30
CA ASP A 211 -16.00 -23.27 6.28
C ASP A 211 -15.96 -22.24 5.15
N LEU A 212 -16.74 -22.43 4.08
CA LEU A 212 -16.59 -21.65 2.85
C LEU A 212 -17.17 -20.23 2.93
N ALA A 213 -18.16 -20.01 3.79
CA ALA A 213 -18.86 -18.73 3.87
C ALA A 213 -17.97 -17.64 4.47
N ALA A 214 -17.28 -17.94 5.57
CA ALA A 214 -16.36 -17.02 6.24
C ALA A 214 -15.23 -16.48 5.32
N PRO A 215 -14.46 -17.31 4.58
CA PRO A 215 -13.44 -16.84 3.65
C PRO A 215 -14.04 -16.11 2.44
N ALA A 216 -15.22 -16.48 1.95
CA ALA A 216 -15.89 -15.73 0.87
C ALA A 216 -16.19 -14.29 1.30
N SER A 217 -16.79 -14.10 2.48
CA SER A 217 -17.05 -12.79 3.06
C SER A 217 -15.76 -12.02 3.38
N SER A 218 -14.74 -12.70 3.92
CA SER A 218 -13.45 -12.07 4.21
C SER A 218 -12.73 -11.58 2.95
N LEU A 219 -12.84 -12.31 1.83
CA LEU A 219 -12.26 -11.93 0.55
C LEU A 219 -12.93 -10.72 -0.09
N ARG A 220 -14.21 -10.46 0.20
CA ARG A 220 -14.89 -9.21 -0.19
C ARG A 220 -14.11 -8.02 0.34
N VAL A 221 -13.74 -8.04 1.62
CA VAL A 221 -12.97 -6.96 2.23
C VAL A 221 -11.52 -7.02 1.77
N ALA A 222 -10.82 -8.13 2.01
CA ALA A 222 -9.38 -8.25 1.76
C ALA A 222 -8.98 -8.11 0.28
N GLY A 223 -9.89 -8.38 -0.66
CA GLY A 223 -9.64 -8.26 -2.09
C GLY A 223 -10.02 -6.90 -2.69
N PHE A 224 -10.97 -6.19 -2.07
CA PHE A 224 -11.60 -4.99 -2.67
C PHE A 224 -11.49 -3.73 -1.81
N TRP A 225 -10.95 -3.84 -0.59
CA TRP A 225 -10.57 -2.69 0.21
C TRP A 225 -9.66 -1.75 -0.59
N ASN A 226 -9.91 -0.44 -0.51
CA ASN A 226 -9.24 0.57 -1.34
C ASN A 226 -9.27 0.25 -2.86
N SER A 227 -10.38 -0.35 -3.30
CA SER A 227 -10.59 -0.86 -4.66
C SER A 227 -9.55 -1.90 -5.10
N GLY A 228 -9.01 -2.67 -4.16
CA GLY A 228 -7.97 -3.67 -4.38
C GLY A 228 -6.58 -3.08 -4.66
N GLN A 229 -6.39 -1.77 -4.49
CA GLN A 229 -5.12 -1.07 -4.75
C GLN A 229 -4.17 -1.15 -3.54
N GLU A 230 -3.99 -2.35 -3.00
CA GLU A 230 -3.21 -2.60 -1.79
C GLU A 230 -2.13 -3.67 -2.04
N CYS A 231 -0.94 -3.50 -1.46
CA CYS A 231 0.18 -4.43 -1.65
C CYS A 231 -0.09 -5.81 -1.05
N GLY A 232 -0.90 -5.87 0.00
CA GLY A 232 -1.36 -7.09 0.66
C GLY A 232 -2.71 -7.62 0.17
N ALA A 233 -3.33 -7.00 -0.85
CA ALA A 233 -4.65 -7.39 -1.32
C ALA A 233 -4.73 -8.90 -1.64
N ALA A 234 -5.81 -9.54 -1.19
CA ALA A 234 -6.09 -10.95 -1.41
C ALA A 234 -6.44 -11.23 -2.88
N CYS A 235 -5.42 -11.28 -3.73
CA CYS A 235 -5.55 -11.20 -5.17
C CYS A 235 -5.20 -12.50 -5.91
N ARG A 236 -4.91 -13.60 -5.20
CA ARG A 236 -4.74 -14.92 -5.80
C ARG A 236 -5.36 -16.00 -4.91
N VAL A 237 -6.54 -16.47 -5.29
CA VAL A 237 -7.31 -17.43 -4.50
C VAL A 237 -7.12 -18.83 -5.07
N LEU A 238 -6.47 -19.70 -4.30
CA LEU A 238 -6.21 -21.10 -4.62
C LEU A 238 -7.24 -21.95 -3.87
N VAL A 239 -8.11 -22.66 -4.58
CA VAL A 239 -9.22 -23.40 -3.97
C VAL A 239 -9.06 -24.87 -4.25
N HIS A 240 -9.26 -25.71 -3.23
CA HIS A 240 -9.26 -27.15 -3.39
C HIS A 240 -10.38 -27.58 -4.34
N GLU A 241 -10.08 -28.49 -5.27
CA GLU A 241 -10.99 -28.86 -6.37
C GLU A 241 -12.36 -29.35 -5.90
N SER A 242 -12.43 -30.06 -4.77
CA SER A 242 -13.68 -30.59 -4.21
C SER A 242 -14.67 -29.52 -3.73
N VAL A 243 -14.22 -28.28 -3.52
CA VAL A 243 -15.05 -27.18 -3.02
C VAL A 243 -15.06 -25.96 -3.94
N ALA A 244 -14.34 -26.03 -5.07
CA ALA A 244 -14.11 -24.91 -5.97
C ALA A 244 -15.39 -24.27 -6.48
N GLU A 245 -16.32 -25.04 -7.03
CA GLU A 245 -17.56 -24.51 -7.61
C GLU A 245 -18.43 -23.78 -6.56
N ARG A 246 -18.64 -24.43 -5.40
CA ARG A 246 -19.42 -23.85 -4.30
C ARG A 246 -18.80 -22.57 -3.76
N PHE A 247 -17.47 -22.57 -3.59
CA PHE A 247 -16.77 -21.41 -3.06
C PHE A 247 -16.81 -20.22 -4.02
N VAL A 248 -16.64 -20.49 -5.32
CA VAL A 248 -16.76 -19.48 -6.36
C VAL A 248 -18.15 -18.84 -6.35
N GLU A 249 -19.20 -19.64 -6.27
CA GLU A 249 -20.58 -19.15 -6.24
C GLU A 249 -20.79 -18.19 -5.05
N GLN A 250 -20.33 -18.57 -3.87
CA GLN A 250 -20.40 -17.73 -2.66
C GLN A 250 -19.60 -16.43 -2.84
N LEU A 251 -18.36 -16.52 -3.31
CA LEU A 251 -17.52 -15.33 -3.53
C LEU A 251 -18.11 -14.39 -4.58
N VAL A 252 -18.70 -14.94 -5.65
CA VAL A 252 -19.40 -14.13 -6.66
C VAL A 252 -20.59 -13.40 -6.05
N GLY A 253 -21.37 -14.07 -5.20
CA GLY A 253 -22.46 -13.43 -4.46
C GLY A 253 -21.98 -12.27 -3.60
N GLU A 254 -20.91 -12.49 -2.83
CA GLU A 254 -20.28 -11.46 -2.01
C GLU A 254 -19.78 -10.27 -2.84
N VAL A 255 -19.12 -10.51 -3.98
CA VAL A 255 -18.57 -9.41 -4.79
C VAL A 255 -19.67 -8.65 -5.54
N ARG A 256 -20.75 -9.31 -5.99
CA ARG A 256 -21.89 -8.65 -6.66
C ARG A 256 -22.63 -7.67 -5.77
N ALA A 257 -22.59 -7.89 -4.45
CA ALA A 257 -23.24 -7.02 -3.50
C ALA A 257 -22.39 -5.80 -3.10
N LEU A 258 -21.19 -5.62 -3.67
CA LEU A 258 -20.36 -4.43 -3.43
C LEU A 258 -21.01 -3.18 -4.02
N VAL A 259 -21.06 -2.11 -3.23
CA VAL A 259 -21.55 -0.82 -3.68
C VAL A 259 -20.37 0.03 -4.19
N ALA A 260 -20.31 0.20 -5.50
CA ALA A 260 -19.38 1.13 -6.15
C ALA A 260 -20.00 2.53 -6.23
N GLY A 261 -19.19 3.56 -6.00
CA GLY A 261 -19.69 4.93 -6.01
C GLY A 261 -18.61 5.99 -5.96
N GLU A 262 -19.06 7.25 -5.98
CA GLU A 262 -18.18 8.38 -5.75
C GLU A 262 -17.71 8.39 -4.28
N PRO A 263 -16.46 8.80 -3.98
CA PRO A 263 -15.89 8.71 -2.63
C PRO A 263 -16.72 9.37 -1.52
N ASN A 264 -17.54 10.37 -1.88
CA ASN A 264 -18.38 11.16 -0.98
C ASN A 264 -19.89 10.95 -1.17
N SER A 265 -20.34 9.96 -1.97
CA SER A 265 -21.77 9.79 -2.28
C SER A 265 -22.60 9.06 -1.21
N GLY A 266 -21.98 8.57 -0.14
CA GLY A 266 -22.69 7.93 0.97
C GLY A 266 -21.79 7.03 1.82
N GLU A 267 -22.27 6.68 3.02
CA GLU A 267 -21.54 5.76 3.93
C GLU A 267 -21.59 4.30 3.49
N ASN A 268 -22.48 3.97 2.55
CA ASN A 268 -22.63 2.63 2.00
C ASN A 268 -21.68 2.35 0.82
N VAL A 269 -20.91 3.33 0.35
CA VAL A 269 -19.93 3.11 -0.74
C VAL A 269 -18.74 2.32 -0.20
N GLU A 270 -18.50 1.16 -0.78
CA GLU A 270 -17.42 0.25 -0.40
C GLU A 270 -16.24 0.30 -1.37
N VAL A 271 -16.52 0.66 -2.63
CA VAL A 271 -15.51 0.66 -3.68
C VAL A 271 -15.53 1.98 -4.45
N GLY A 272 -14.36 2.61 -4.50
CA GLY A 272 -14.16 3.86 -5.21
C GLY A 272 -13.52 3.70 -6.60
N PRO A 273 -13.35 4.79 -7.34
CA PRO A 273 -12.57 4.81 -8.59
C PRO A 273 -11.13 4.31 -8.42
N MET A 274 -10.54 3.89 -9.55
CA MET A 274 -9.10 3.66 -9.65
C MET A 274 -8.33 4.98 -9.63
N VAL A 275 -7.11 4.98 -9.08
CA VAL A 275 -6.29 6.21 -8.91
C VAL A 275 -5.99 6.96 -10.21
N SER A 276 -6.02 6.27 -11.36
CA SER A 276 -5.72 6.89 -12.66
C SER A 276 -6.23 6.06 -13.83
N LYS A 277 -6.43 6.72 -14.99
CA LYS A 277 -6.76 6.07 -16.26
C LYS A 277 -5.77 4.97 -16.63
N ALA A 278 -4.48 5.23 -16.46
CA ALA A 278 -3.43 4.28 -16.80
C ALA A 278 -3.48 3.03 -15.89
N HIS A 279 -3.81 3.21 -14.60
CA HIS A 279 -4.00 2.06 -13.71
C HIS A 279 -5.27 1.28 -14.05
N PHE A 280 -6.38 1.99 -14.29
CA PHE A 280 -7.63 1.39 -14.75
C PHE A 280 -7.42 0.54 -16.01
N GLY A 281 -6.79 1.09 -17.05
CA GLY A 281 -6.50 0.37 -18.30
C GLY A 281 -5.61 -0.86 -18.10
N ARG A 282 -4.69 -0.83 -17.12
CA ARG A 282 -3.89 -2.00 -16.76
C ARG A 282 -4.73 -3.09 -16.11
N VAL A 283 -5.63 -2.72 -15.20
CA VAL A 283 -6.52 -3.66 -14.52
C VAL A 283 -7.48 -4.30 -15.52
N THR A 284 -8.11 -3.50 -16.37
CA THR A 284 -9.06 -4.00 -17.38
C THR A 284 -8.38 -4.82 -18.48
N GLY A 285 -7.16 -4.49 -18.87
CA GLY A 285 -6.38 -5.28 -19.84
C GLY A 285 -6.06 -6.71 -19.38
N TYR A 286 -6.11 -7.00 -18.06
CA TYR A 286 -6.00 -8.37 -17.59
C TYR A 286 -7.17 -9.24 -18.07
N ARG A 287 -8.41 -8.71 -18.07
CA ARG A 287 -9.60 -9.44 -18.55
C ARG A 287 -9.36 -10.05 -19.93
N ASP A 288 -8.81 -9.25 -20.84
CA ASP A 288 -8.61 -9.67 -22.23
C ASP A 288 -7.50 -10.73 -22.34
N SER A 289 -6.49 -10.64 -21.46
CA SER A 289 -5.40 -11.63 -21.38
C SER A 289 -5.85 -13.01 -20.87
N PHE A 290 -6.90 -13.07 -20.05
CA PHE A 290 -7.40 -14.33 -19.46
C PHE A 290 -8.56 -14.95 -20.22
N ALA A 291 -9.24 -14.22 -21.12
CA ALA A 291 -10.19 -14.78 -22.08
C ALA A 291 -9.51 -15.83 -23.01
N VAL A 292 -8.20 -15.66 -23.26
CA VAL A 292 -7.36 -16.56 -24.07
C VAL A 292 -7.04 -17.89 -23.36
N LEU A 293 -7.22 -17.98 -22.03
CA LEU A 293 -6.81 -19.13 -21.22
C LEU A 293 -7.96 -20.11 -20.87
N ARG A 294 -9.19 -19.85 -21.31
CA ARG A 294 -10.28 -20.84 -21.22
C ARG A 294 -10.09 -21.90 -22.31
N PRO A 295 -10.06 -23.21 -21.99
CA PRO A 295 -10.21 -24.25 -23.00
C PRO A 295 -11.52 -23.99 -23.75
N SER A 296 -11.47 -24.02 -25.08
CA SER A 296 -12.58 -23.76 -26.00
C SER A 296 -13.92 -24.31 -25.51
N GLY A 297 -14.73 -23.43 -24.93
CA GLY A 297 -16.05 -23.74 -24.39
C GLY A 297 -16.88 -22.46 -24.33
N ARG A 298 -17.52 -22.16 -25.48
CA ARG A 298 -18.52 -21.10 -25.76
C ARG A 298 -18.55 -19.89 -24.81
N SER A 299 -18.09 -18.74 -25.29
CA SER A 299 -18.60 -17.43 -24.86
C SER A 299 -19.22 -16.73 -26.06
N ARG A 300 -20.49 -16.33 -25.90
CA ARG A 300 -21.17 -15.39 -26.79
C ARG A 300 -20.71 -13.99 -26.37
N SER A 301 -20.09 -13.24 -27.26
CA SER A 301 -19.73 -11.84 -27.03
C SER A 301 -20.87 -10.95 -27.53
N GLU A 302 -21.46 -10.16 -26.65
CA GLU A 302 -22.13 -8.91 -27.04
C GLU A 302 -21.30 -7.78 -26.44
N SER A 303 -20.72 -6.99 -27.33
CA SER A 303 -20.00 -5.76 -27.04
C SER A 303 -21.00 -4.61 -27.05
N ASP A 304 -21.11 -3.89 -25.94
CA ASP A 304 -21.77 -2.60 -25.91
C ASP A 304 -20.74 -1.55 -25.46
N ASP A 305 -20.17 -0.86 -26.46
CA ASP A 305 -19.28 0.28 -26.29
C ASP A 305 -20.11 1.53 -25.99
N GLY A 306 -20.32 1.79 -24.70
CA GLY A 306 -20.91 3.03 -24.20
C GLY A 306 -19.85 3.96 -23.63
N ASP A 307 -19.29 4.83 -24.47
CA ASP A 307 -18.34 5.88 -24.09
C ASP A 307 -19.07 6.96 -23.28
N ALA A 308 -18.69 7.17 -22.02
CA ALA A 308 -19.19 8.27 -21.20
C ALA A 308 -18.00 8.99 -20.54
N GLU A 309 -17.50 10.01 -21.24
CA GLU A 309 -16.58 11.00 -20.67
C GLU A 309 -17.20 11.66 -19.43
N ARG A 310 -16.65 11.38 -18.25
CA ARG A 310 -16.79 12.24 -17.07
C ARG A 310 -15.41 12.59 -16.54
N ARG A 311 -15.18 13.90 -16.38
CA ARG A 311 -13.93 14.45 -15.85
C ARG A 311 -13.83 14.10 -14.36
N GLY A 312 -12.72 13.47 -13.96
CA GLY A 312 -12.25 13.42 -12.57
C GLY A 312 -12.13 12.03 -11.94
N PHE A 313 -12.98 11.07 -12.30
CA PHE A 313 -13.00 9.74 -11.68
C PHE A 313 -13.23 8.61 -12.70
N TRP A 314 -12.42 7.56 -12.62
CA TRP A 314 -12.43 6.43 -13.58
C TRP A 314 -13.19 5.25 -12.99
N SER A 315 -14.52 5.27 -13.15
CA SER A 315 -15.45 4.18 -12.82
C SER A 315 -16.29 3.85 -14.05
N GLY A 316 -15.77 2.97 -14.92
CA GLY A 316 -16.59 2.30 -15.94
C GLY A 316 -17.29 1.09 -15.34
N GLY A 317 -18.33 0.55 -15.99
CA GLY A 317 -18.96 -0.75 -15.70
C GLY A 317 -18.02 -1.95 -15.92
N ALA A 318 -16.81 -1.85 -15.40
CA ALA A 318 -15.68 -2.72 -15.66
C ALA A 318 -15.58 -3.75 -14.53
N GLY A 319 -15.82 -5.01 -14.90
CA GLY A 319 -15.82 -6.11 -13.95
C GLY A 319 -14.49 -6.29 -13.22
N TRP A 320 -14.63 -6.56 -11.93
CA TRP A 320 -13.53 -6.87 -11.04
C TRP A 320 -13.01 -8.29 -11.30
N CYS A 321 -11.70 -8.48 -11.32
CA CYS A 321 -11.09 -9.78 -11.58
C CYS A 321 -10.52 -10.37 -10.28
N VAL A 322 -11.15 -11.42 -9.76
CA VAL A 322 -10.55 -12.29 -8.74
C VAL A 322 -9.94 -13.52 -9.44
N PHE A 323 -8.66 -13.77 -9.16
CA PHE A 323 -7.92 -14.90 -9.71
C PHE A 323 -8.25 -16.17 -8.91
N LEU A 324 -8.92 -17.13 -9.55
CA LEU A 324 -9.26 -18.42 -8.96
C LEU A 324 -8.48 -19.52 -9.67
N HIS A 325 -7.64 -20.24 -8.92
CA HIS A 325 -6.92 -21.41 -9.44
C HIS A 325 -7.37 -22.66 -8.70
N PRO A 326 -7.84 -23.71 -9.40
CA PRO A 326 -8.01 -25.02 -8.81
C PRO A 326 -6.63 -25.63 -8.53
N TRP A 327 -6.34 -25.93 -7.26
CA TRP A 327 -5.09 -26.58 -6.85
C TRP A 327 -5.33 -28.08 -6.65
N ARG A 328 -4.59 -28.93 -7.39
CA ARG A 328 -4.60 -30.39 -7.22
C ARG A 328 -3.54 -30.77 -6.19
N GLY A 329 -4.00 -31.17 -5.01
CA GLY A 329 -3.13 -31.66 -3.95
C GLY A 329 -2.45 -32.98 -4.32
N ALA A 330 -1.13 -33.02 -4.23
CA ALA A 330 -0.41 -34.22 -3.86
C ALA A 330 0.78 -33.78 -2.99
N PRO A 331 1.03 -34.42 -1.82
CA PRO A 331 2.21 -34.15 -1.03
C PRO A 331 3.41 -34.78 -1.73
N ARG A 332 4.00 -34.10 -2.71
CA ARG A 332 5.35 -34.43 -3.15
C ARG A 332 6.30 -33.76 -2.16
N ARG A 333 7.13 -34.57 -1.49
CA ARG A 333 8.25 -34.12 -0.65
C ARG A 333 8.90 -32.90 -1.32
N LEU A 334 9.09 -31.82 -0.56
CA LEU A 334 9.99 -30.73 -0.92
C LEU A 334 11.38 -31.33 -1.10
N VAL A 335 11.70 -31.75 -2.32
CA VAL A 335 13.07 -31.95 -2.77
C VAL A 335 13.46 -30.63 -3.41
N ALA A 336 14.56 -30.05 -2.94
CA ALA A 336 15.12 -28.81 -3.49
C ALA A 336 15.24 -28.95 -5.01
N ALA A 337 14.61 -28.04 -5.76
CA ALA A 337 14.76 -27.97 -7.20
C ALA A 337 16.14 -27.38 -7.51
N GLU A 338 16.96 -28.11 -8.27
CA GLU A 338 18.14 -27.55 -8.92
C GLU A 338 17.72 -26.54 -10.01
N PRO A 339 18.53 -25.50 -10.26
CA PRO A 339 18.18 -24.42 -11.17
C PRO A 339 18.31 -24.88 -12.63
N GLY A 340 17.19 -25.20 -13.28
CA GLY A 340 17.23 -25.60 -14.70
C GLY A 340 15.90 -25.67 -15.46
N ASP A 341 14.84 -26.25 -14.88
CA ASP A 341 13.69 -26.65 -15.70
C ASP A 341 12.45 -25.75 -15.53
N ALA A 342 12.38 -24.70 -16.34
CA ALA A 342 11.14 -23.96 -16.61
C ALA A 342 10.39 -24.59 -17.79
N HIS A 343 9.59 -25.63 -17.54
CA HIS A 343 8.64 -26.16 -18.53
C HIS A 343 7.18 -25.86 -18.19
N THR A 344 6.49 -25.39 -19.22
CA THR A 344 5.09 -25.05 -19.40
C THR A 344 4.12 -26.11 -18.88
N GLY A 345 3.61 -25.93 -17.65
CA GLY A 345 2.42 -26.64 -17.19
C GLY A 345 1.16 -25.94 -17.72
N ARG A 346 0.34 -26.65 -18.53
CA ARG A 346 -1.00 -26.19 -18.89
C ARG A 346 -1.89 -26.29 -17.64
N PHE A 347 -2.23 -25.15 -17.04
CA PHE A 347 -3.16 -25.07 -15.92
C PHE A 347 -4.51 -24.52 -16.39
N CYS A 348 -5.60 -25.20 -16.05
CA CYS A 348 -6.96 -24.77 -16.36
C CYS A 348 -7.32 -23.57 -15.47
N CYS A 349 -7.49 -22.38 -16.06
CA CYS A 349 -7.75 -21.14 -15.35
C CYS A 349 -9.20 -20.71 -15.60
N SER A 350 -9.99 -20.54 -14.53
CA SER A 350 -11.34 -19.99 -14.62
C SER A 350 -11.35 -18.58 -14.02
N MET A 351 -11.66 -17.59 -14.84
CA MET A 351 -11.85 -16.20 -14.43
C MET A 351 -13.33 -15.89 -14.34
N TYR A 352 -13.74 -15.24 -13.26
CA TYR A 352 -15.06 -14.64 -13.09
C TYR A 352 -14.89 -13.12 -13.19
N CYS A 353 -15.35 -12.55 -14.30
CA CYS A 353 -15.56 -11.10 -14.42
C CYS A 353 -17.02 -10.83 -14.08
N LEU A 354 -17.26 -9.99 -13.08
CA LEU A 354 -18.62 -9.60 -12.69
C LEU A 354 -18.94 -8.25 -13.31
N THR A 355 -19.78 -8.23 -14.34
CA THR A 355 -20.42 -7.03 -14.85
C THR A 355 -21.71 -6.78 -14.06
N THR A 356 -21.97 -5.54 -13.67
CA THR A 356 -23.29 -5.11 -13.19
C THR A 356 -24.11 -4.66 -14.39
N GLU A 357 -25.14 -5.42 -14.76
CA GLU A 357 -26.11 -4.99 -15.76
C GLU A 357 -27.18 -4.07 -15.14
N SER A 358 -27.15 -2.80 -15.57
CA SER A 358 -28.25 -1.83 -15.70
C SER A 358 -28.97 -1.28 -14.45
N GLY A 359 -28.90 0.05 -14.33
CA GLY A 359 -29.95 0.93 -13.83
C GLY A 359 -29.78 2.29 -14.53
N ALA A 360 -30.81 2.76 -15.22
CA ALA A 360 -30.75 3.99 -16.05
C ALA A 360 -30.24 5.21 -15.26
N PRO A 361 -29.48 6.13 -15.88
CA PRO A 361 -28.91 7.29 -15.18
C PRO A 361 -30.02 8.25 -14.72
N PRO A 362 -30.00 8.72 -13.45
CA PRO A 362 -30.90 9.79 -13.02
C PRO A 362 -30.54 11.10 -13.73
N THR A 363 -31.54 11.73 -14.35
CA THR A 363 -31.45 13.07 -14.93
C THR A 363 -31.29 14.10 -13.83
N VAL A 364 -30.16 14.80 -13.78
CA VAL A 364 -29.98 16.00 -12.96
C VAL A 364 -30.39 17.22 -13.81
N PRO A 365 -31.39 18.01 -13.42
CA PRO A 365 -31.71 19.24 -14.13
C PRO A 365 -30.61 20.27 -13.89
N ALA A 366 -30.11 20.88 -14.96
CA ALA A 366 -29.10 21.92 -14.91
C ALA A 366 -29.64 23.18 -14.22
N LYS A 367 -28.96 23.61 -13.15
CA LYS A 367 -28.77 25.01 -12.78
C LYS A 367 -27.41 25.21 -12.13
#